data_AF-A0A6M0FMY0-F1
#
_entry.id   AF-A0A6M0FMY0-F1
#
_cell.length_a   1.000
_cell.length_b   1.000
_cell.length_c   1.000
_cell.angle_alpha   90.00
_cell.angle_beta   90.00
_cell.angle_gamma   90.00
#
_symmetry.space_group_name_H-M   'P 1'
#
loop_
_entity.id
_entity.type
_entity.pdbx_description
1 polymer ?
#
loop_
_entity_poly.entity_id
_entity_poly.type
_entity_poly.pdbx_seq_one_letter_code
_entity_poly.pdbx_strand_id
1 'polypeptide(L)'
;MKQLESIAPVKTVLGCQENGNGTSQIRKHLGLTIITDKKAQTPESHAVDGIALAATEFIRFGLVPKIGYDLHTWIGSVTITSATFRTIARPEYFRRALHFDNADKGGKRKRKGGTITPFGVRCGDRVMATKSGETVIGWVGSYTQTAKSKNISVYDHNWKRFGQFAPSKVRLIQRSNKLCVA
;
A
#
# COMPACT_ATOMS: atom_id res chain seq x y z
N MET A 1 12.14 20.90 11.21
CA MET A 1 12.45 22.02 10.30
C MET A 1 13.93 22.38 10.36
N LYS A 2 14.50 22.77 11.51
CA LYS A 2 15.94 23.15 11.62
C LYS A 2 16.96 22.18 11.01
N GLN A 3 16.72 20.86 11.10
CA GLN A 3 17.61 19.84 10.51
C GLN A 3 17.48 19.69 8.98
N LEU A 4 16.36 20.12 8.40
CA LEU A 4 16.15 20.11 6.95
C LEU A 4 16.73 21.38 6.31
N GLU A 5 16.57 22.51 6.99
CA GLU A 5 17.14 23.81 6.61
C GLU A 5 18.67 23.79 6.55
N SER A 6 19.33 22.93 7.32
CA SER A 6 20.79 22.75 7.24
C SER A 6 21.26 22.02 5.98
N ILE A 7 20.36 21.37 5.24
CA ILE A 7 20.68 20.57 4.04
C ILE A 7 20.26 21.30 2.76
N ALA A 8 19.10 21.97 2.77
CA ALA A 8 18.58 22.69 1.61
C ALA A 8 17.57 23.77 2.03
N PRO A 9 17.26 24.75 1.14
CA PRO A 9 16.17 25.69 1.37
C PRO A 9 14.84 24.97 1.62
N VAL A 10 14.16 25.32 2.70
CA VAL A 10 12.85 24.74 3.06
C VAL A 10 11.77 25.78 2.84
N LYS A 11 10.74 25.39 2.09
CA LYS A 11 9.55 26.21 1.85
C LYS A 11 8.34 25.55 2.48
N THR A 12 7.58 26.33 3.24
CA THR A 12 6.29 25.89 3.79
C THR A 12 5.18 26.41 2.88
N VAL A 13 4.35 25.50 2.37
CA VAL A 13 3.18 25.82 1.56
C VAL A 13 1.93 25.36 2.28
N LEU A 14 0.96 26.27 2.45
CA LEU A 14 -0.31 25.97 3.11
C LEU A 14 -1.33 25.40 2.11
N GLY A 15 -2.40 24.81 2.64
CA GLY A 15 -3.50 24.25 1.85
C GLY A 15 -4.15 25.29 0.92
N CYS A 16 -4.40 26.49 1.43
CA CYS A 16 -4.90 27.62 0.67
C CYS A 16 -4.02 28.84 1.00
N GLN A 17 -3.70 29.65 0.00
CA GLN A 17 -2.96 30.89 0.18
C GLN A 17 -3.64 32.00 -0.63
N GLU A 18 -3.58 33.23 -0.12
CA GLU A 18 -4.20 34.39 -0.76
C GLU A 18 -3.60 34.68 -2.14
N ASN A 19 -2.32 34.37 -2.31
CA ASN A 19 -1.60 34.53 -3.58
C ASN A 19 -1.96 33.48 -4.65
N GLY A 20 -2.93 32.60 -4.41
CA GLY A 20 -3.35 31.59 -5.37
C GLY A 20 -2.43 30.36 -5.49
N ASN A 21 -1.38 30.27 -4.65
CA ASN A 21 -0.33 29.25 -4.76
C ASN A 21 -0.37 28.16 -3.67
N GLY A 22 -1.48 28.04 -2.94
CA GLY A 22 -1.69 26.95 -1.99
C GLY A 22 -1.85 25.60 -2.68
N THR A 23 -1.59 24.50 -1.96
CA THR A 23 -1.62 23.15 -2.53
C THR A 23 -3.00 22.77 -3.10
N SER A 24 -4.09 23.25 -2.50
CA SER A 24 -5.45 23.01 -3.00
C SER A 24 -5.75 23.73 -4.32
N GLN A 25 -5.19 24.94 -4.50
CA GLN A 25 -5.34 25.74 -5.72
C GLN A 25 -4.52 25.13 -6.86
N ILE A 26 -3.28 24.74 -6.56
CA ILE A 26 -2.40 24.05 -7.51
C ILE A 26 -2.99 22.72 -7.96
N ARG A 27 -3.57 21.93 -7.05
CA ARG A 27 -4.27 20.69 -7.42
C ARG A 27 -5.41 20.91 -8.39
N LYS A 28 -6.23 21.96 -8.15
CA LYS A 28 -7.32 22.31 -9.07
C LYS A 28 -6.79 22.66 -10.44
N HIS A 29 -5.70 23.43 -10.51
CA HIS A 29 -5.07 23.78 -11.78
C HIS A 29 -4.52 22.56 -12.53
N LEU A 30 -3.84 21.65 -11.82
CA LEU A 30 -3.30 20.41 -12.38
C LEU A 30 -4.36 19.32 -12.63
N GLY A 31 -5.63 19.58 -12.35
CA GLY A 31 -6.71 18.59 -12.51
C GLY A 31 -6.62 17.38 -11.58
N LEU A 32 -5.90 17.49 -10.46
CA LEU A 32 -5.70 16.39 -9.52
C LEU A 32 -6.93 16.22 -8.63
N THR A 33 -7.72 15.17 -8.87
CA THR A 33 -8.93 14.86 -8.11
C THR A 33 -8.59 14.42 -6.69
N ILE A 34 -9.18 15.10 -5.69
CA ILE A 34 -9.14 14.60 -4.31
C ILE A 34 -10.17 13.50 -4.14
N ILE A 35 -9.81 12.49 -3.35
CA ILE A 35 -10.76 11.49 -2.93
C ILE A 35 -11.48 12.00 -1.67
N THR A 36 -12.80 12.05 -1.75
CA THR A 36 -13.67 12.50 -0.66
C THR A 36 -13.81 11.45 0.44
N ASP A 37 -13.75 10.16 0.07
CA ASP A 37 -13.77 9.06 1.02
C ASP A 37 -12.39 8.86 1.67
N LYS A 38 -12.23 9.36 2.90
CA LYS A 38 -11.00 9.20 3.69
C LYS A 38 -10.69 7.74 4.05
N LYS A 39 -11.64 6.81 3.88
CA LYS A 39 -11.41 5.37 4.10
C LYS A 39 -10.83 4.67 2.87
N ALA A 40 -10.88 5.31 1.70
CA ALA A 40 -10.28 4.77 0.50
C ALA A 40 -8.75 4.82 0.62
N GLN A 41 -8.13 3.63 0.71
CA GLN A 41 -6.67 3.45 0.69
C GLN A 41 -6.15 3.40 -0.75
N THR A 42 -6.49 4.43 -1.51
CA THR A 42 -6.12 4.58 -2.91
C THR A 42 -4.87 5.45 -3.03
N PRO A 43 -4.00 5.21 -4.03
CA PRO A 43 -2.79 6.00 -4.25
C PRO A 43 -3.03 7.52 -4.24
N GLU A 44 -4.15 7.94 -4.84
CA GLU A 44 -4.52 9.32 -5.05
C GLU A 44 -4.83 10.04 -3.73
N SER A 45 -5.25 9.32 -2.67
CA SER A 45 -5.53 9.94 -1.37
C SER A 45 -4.27 10.36 -0.62
N HIS A 46 -3.10 9.83 -0.99
CA HIS A 46 -1.82 10.13 -0.34
C HIS A 46 -0.81 10.84 -1.25
N ALA A 47 -0.80 10.54 -2.55
CA ALA A 47 0.21 11.06 -3.48
C ALA A 47 -0.13 12.46 -4.02
N VAL A 48 -1.42 12.78 -4.19
CA VAL A 48 -1.89 14.01 -4.85
C VAL A 48 -1.40 15.28 -4.14
N ASP A 49 -1.44 15.31 -2.81
CA ASP A 49 -0.95 16.47 -2.06
C ASP A 49 0.58 16.61 -2.16
N GLY A 50 1.33 15.49 -2.22
CA GLY A 50 2.77 15.50 -2.44
C GLY A 50 3.16 16.03 -3.82
N ILE A 51 2.45 15.59 -4.87
CA ILE A 51 2.63 16.07 -6.24
C ILE A 51 2.38 17.58 -6.31
N ALA A 52 1.29 18.05 -5.70
CA ALA A 52 0.96 19.46 -5.68
C ALA A 52 2.01 20.30 -4.95
N LEU A 53 2.52 19.80 -3.82
CA LEU A 53 3.55 20.48 -3.05
C LEU A 53 4.86 20.57 -3.83
N ALA A 54 5.27 19.50 -4.51
CA ALA A 54 6.43 19.50 -5.40
C ALA A 54 6.22 20.42 -6.62
N ALA A 55 5.01 20.47 -7.17
CA ALA A 55 4.69 21.32 -8.32
C ALA A 55 4.82 22.81 -7.99
N THR A 56 4.72 23.22 -6.71
CA THR A 56 4.88 24.63 -6.29
C THR A 56 6.24 25.24 -6.63
N GLU A 57 7.25 24.41 -6.94
CA GLU A 57 8.56 24.86 -7.39
C GLU A 57 8.62 25.15 -8.90
N PHE A 58 7.75 24.53 -9.67
CA PHE A 58 7.75 24.61 -11.14
C PHE A 58 6.61 25.48 -11.69
N ILE A 59 5.52 25.59 -10.94
CA ILE A 59 4.35 26.38 -11.32
C ILE A 59 3.94 27.34 -10.22
N ARG A 60 3.47 28.51 -10.65
CA ARG A 60 2.85 29.50 -9.76
C ARG A 60 1.79 30.31 -10.48
N PHE A 61 0.73 30.67 -9.77
CA PHE A 61 -0.20 31.69 -10.19
C PHE A 61 0.41 33.08 -9.92
N GLY A 62 0.43 33.94 -10.92
CA GLY A 62 1.01 35.27 -10.78
C GLY A 62 0.79 36.16 -12.00
N LEU A 63 1.28 37.38 -11.88
CA LEU A 63 1.18 38.40 -12.91
C LEU A 63 2.24 38.17 -13.98
N VAL A 64 1.81 38.16 -15.24
CA VAL A 64 2.65 38.14 -16.43
C VAL A 64 2.43 39.46 -17.17
N PRO A 65 3.46 40.33 -17.23
CA PRO A 65 3.37 41.55 -18.01
C PRO A 65 3.17 41.23 -19.50
N LYS A 66 2.16 41.84 -20.11
CA LYS A 66 1.96 41.84 -21.57
C LYS A 66 1.94 43.27 -22.09
N ILE A 67 2.14 43.42 -23.40
CA ILE A 67 2.08 44.73 -24.04
C ILE A 67 0.65 45.28 -23.90
N GLY A 68 0.50 46.36 -23.13
CA GLY A 68 -0.75 47.09 -22.95
C GLY A 68 -1.64 46.66 -21.78
N TYR A 69 -1.36 45.54 -21.11
CA TYR A 69 -2.07 45.10 -19.89
C TYR A 69 -1.30 43.99 -19.16
N ASP A 70 -1.57 43.84 -17.87
CA ASP A 70 -1.06 42.73 -17.09
C ASP A 70 -2.07 41.57 -17.03
N LEU A 71 -1.60 40.34 -17.17
CA LEU A 71 -2.43 39.15 -17.10
C LEU A 71 -2.05 38.30 -15.88
N HIS A 72 -3.00 38.03 -14.99
CA HIS A 72 -2.83 37.03 -13.95
C HIS A 72 -3.10 35.64 -14.54
N THR A 73 -2.06 34.80 -14.60
CA THR A 73 -2.17 33.45 -15.13
C THR A 73 -1.19 32.50 -14.43
N TRP A 74 -1.28 31.22 -14.78
CA TRP A 74 -0.31 30.21 -14.36
C TRP A 74 0.99 30.36 -15.15
N ILE A 75 2.09 30.44 -14.42
CA ILE A 75 3.46 30.56 -14.93
C ILE A 75 4.17 29.25 -14.68
N GLY A 76 4.86 28.74 -15.71
CA GLY A 76 5.55 27.46 -15.68
C GLY A 76 4.68 26.31 -16.21
N SER A 77 5.22 25.09 -16.19
CA SER A 77 4.53 23.91 -16.68
C SER A 77 4.98 22.65 -15.95
N VAL A 78 4.03 21.77 -15.64
CA VAL A 78 4.28 20.43 -15.10
C VAL A 78 3.45 19.43 -15.90
N THR A 79 4.06 18.32 -16.32
CA THR A 79 3.35 17.21 -16.96
C THR A 79 3.15 16.09 -15.96
N ILE A 80 1.89 15.75 -15.69
CA ILE A 80 1.54 14.63 -14.80
C ILE A 80 1.50 13.35 -15.62
N THR A 81 2.29 12.36 -15.22
CA THR A 81 2.33 11.04 -15.86
C THR A 81 1.71 9.99 -14.96
N SER A 82 1.02 9.00 -15.54
CA SER A 82 0.55 7.84 -14.79
C SER A 82 1.74 7.07 -14.22
N ALA A 83 1.66 6.70 -12.94
CA ALA A 83 2.66 5.90 -12.26
C ALA A 83 2.00 4.68 -11.62
N THR A 84 2.69 3.53 -11.65
CA THR A 84 2.20 2.33 -10.98
C THR A 84 2.37 2.49 -9.47
N PHE A 85 1.27 2.49 -8.74
CA PHE A 85 1.28 2.40 -7.28
C PHE A 85 0.94 0.98 -6.85
N ARG A 86 1.66 0.47 -5.86
CA ARG A 86 1.36 -0.81 -5.20
C ARG A 86 1.56 -0.68 -3.71
N THR A 87 0.64 -1.23 -2.94
CA THR A 87 0.79 -1.34 -1.49
C THR A 87 1.61 -2.58 -1.19
N ILE A 88 2.80 -2.38 -0.62
CA ILE A 88 3.65 -3.47 -0.16
C ILE A 88 3.45 -3.64 1.34
N ALA A 89 2.88 -4.76 1.74
CA ALA A 89 2.72 -5.16 3.13
C ALA A 89 3.67 -6.32 3.46
N ARG A 90 3.91 -6.54 4.75
CA ARG A 90 4.55 -7.77 5.21
C ARG A 90 3.49 -8.77 5.62
N PRO A 91 3.74 -10.08 5.42
CA PRO A 91 2.98 -11.11 6.06
C PRO A 91 2.79 -10.89 7.57
N GLU A 92 1.56 -10.65 8.03
CA GLU A 92 1.22 -10.71 9.45
C GLU A 92 1.10 -12.17 9.86
N TYR A 93 2.25 -12.81 10.02
CA TYR A 93 2.33 -14.00 10.85
C TYR A 93 1.81 -13.60 12.23
N PHE A 94 0.81 -14.32 12.77
CA PHE A 94 0.21 -14.10 14.10
C PHE A 94 1.18 -13.39 15.05
N ARG A 95 1.03 -12.07 15.18
CA ARG A 95 2.09 -11.16 15.64
C ARG A 95 2.53 -11.41 17.08
N ARG A 96 1.72 -12.05 17.91
CA ARG A 96 2.03 -12.31 19.32
C ARG A 96 1.31 -13.54 19.81
N ALA A 97 2.05 -14.62 19.88
CA ALA A 97 1.77 -15.68 20.81
C ALA A 97 3.13 -16.19 21.24
N LEU A 98 3.80 -15.39 22.08
CA LEU A 98 5.06 -15.74 22.75
C LEU A 98 4.93 -17.12 23.44
N HIS A 99 3.70 -17.50 23.85
CA HIS A 99 3.38 -18.82 24.38
C HIS A 99 3.55 -19.98 23.37
N PHE A 100 3.56 -19.73 22.05
CA PHE A 100 3.93 -20.73 21.05
C PHE A 100 5.46 -20.82 20.83
N ASP A 101 6.24 -19.84 21.31
CA ASP A 101 7.71 -19.88 21.31
C ASP A 101 8.26 -20.61 22.55
N ASN A 102 7.46 -20.66 23.63
CA ASN A 102 7.70 -21.57 24.75
C ASN A 102 7.53 -23.01 24.26
N ALA A 103 8.53 -23.85 24.50
CA ALA A 103 8.40 -25.27 24.21
C ALA A 103 7.29 -25.88 25.08
N ASP A 104 6.48 -26.77 24.51
CA ASP A 104 5.61 -27.65 25.31
C ASP A 104 6.48 -28.48 26.27
N LYS A 105 5.90 -28.96 27.38
CA LYS A 105 6.57 -29.96 28.24
C LYS A 105 7.08 -31.10 27.35
N GLY A 106 8.41 -31.21 27.20
CA GLY A 106 9.06 -32.11 26.25
C GLY A 106 9.91 -31.44 25.15
N GLY A 107 10.06 -30.11 25.15
CA GLY A 107 11.16 -29.43 24.45
C GLY A 107 11.01 -29.23 22.93
N LYS A 108 9.91 -29.68 22.32
CA LYS A 108 9.68 -29.49 20.88
C LYS A 108 9.09 -28.11 20.61
N ARG A 109 9.87 -27.24 19.96
CA ARG A 109 9.40 -25.94 19.46
C ARG A 109 8.51 -26.12 18.24
N LYS A 110 7.40 -25.38 18.18
CA LYS A 110 6.55 -25.32 16.99
C LYS A 110 7.23 -24.43 15.94
N ARG A 111 7.62 -25.00 14.78
CA ARG A 111 8.23 -24.21 13.69
C ARG A 111 7.28 -23.10 13.24
N LYS A 112 7.63 -21.84 13.48
CA LYS A 112 6.88 -20.67 12.98
C LYS A 112 7.83 -19.66 12.35
N GLY A 113 7.65 -19.47 11.04
CA GLY A 113 8.58 -18.78 10.14
C GLY A 113 9.09 -19.77 9.10
N GLY A 114 8.48 -19.79 7.92
CA GLY A 114 8.76 -20.81 6.90
C GLY A 114 8.11 -22.17 7.18
N THR A 115 7.02 -22.22 7.93
CA THR A 115 6.28 -23.47 8.19
C THR A 115 5.80 -24.03 6.85
N ILE A 116 6.54 -25.02 6.36
CA ILE A 116 6.15 -25.83 5.20
C ILE A 116 4.89 -26.57 5.64
N THR A 117 3.78 -26.25 4.99
CA THR A 117 2.57 -27.05 5.19
C THR A 117 2.85 -28.45 4.65
N PRO A 118 2.22 -29.50 5.21
CA PRO A 118 2.31 -30.87 4.68
C PRO A 118 1.75 -31.01 3.25
N PHE A 119 1.25 -29.91 2.67
CA PHE A 119 0.56 -29.85 1.39
C PHE A 119 1.38 -29.13 0.30
N GLY A 120 2.69 -28.96 0.50
CA GLY A 120 3.60 -28.43 -0.53
C GLY A 120 3.64 -26.89 -0.66
N VAL A 121 2.79 -26.16 0.06
CA VAL A 121 2.84 -24.69 0.20
C VAL A 121 3.36 -24.27 1.56
N ARG A 122 3.80 -23.03 1.72
CA ARG A 122 4.37 -22.48 2.97
C ARG A 122 3.60 -21.24 3.39
N CYS A 123 3.58 -20.94 4.69
CA CYS A 123 3.08 -19.63 5.14
C CYS A 123 3.82 -18.49 4.42
N GLY A 124 3.05 -17.54 3.89
CA GLY A 124 3.52 -16.43 3.07
C GLY A 124 3.64 -16.74 1.57
N ASP A 125 3.45 -17.99 1.13
CA ASP A 125 3.39 -18.29 -0.31
C ASP A 125 2.15 -17.62 -0.92
N ARG A 126 2.31 -17.06 -2.13
CA ARG A 126 1.21 -16.54 -2.92
C ARG A 126 0.55 -17.68 -3.68
N VAL A 127 -0.75 -17.84 -3.49
CA VAL A 127 -1.52 -18.97 -4.01
C VAL A 127 -2.81 -18.49 -4.67
N MET A 128 -3.25 -19.26 -5.65
CA MET A 128 -4.61 -19.23 -6.17
C MET A 128 -5.43 -20.28 -5.44
N ALA A 129 -6.62 -19.93 -4.97
CA ALA A 129 -7.49 -20.86 -4.26
C ALA A 129 -8.93 -20.76 -4.76
N THR A 130 -9.56 -21.91 -5.00
CA THR A 130 -10.92 -21.97 -5.56
C THR A 130 -11.88 -22.66 -4.61
N LYS A 131 -13.02 -22.05 -4.32
CA LYS A 131 -14.09 -22.65 -3.50
C LYS A 131 -15.45 -22.22 -4.01
N SER A 132 -16.35 -23.18 -4.19
CA SER A 132 -17.73 -22.92 -4.65
C SER A 132 -17.82 -22.09 -5.94
N GLY A 133 -16.90 -22.29 -6.89
CA GLY A 133 -16.85 -21.56 -8.17
C GLY A 133 -16.09 -20.24 -8.14
N GLU A 134 -15.82 -19.68 -6.95
CA GLU A 134 -15.04 -18.45 -6.81
C GLU A 134 -13.54 -18.74 -6.68
N THR A 135 -12.73 -18.00 -7.42
CA THR A 135 -11.27 -18.10 -7.36
C THR A 135 -10.68 -16.81 -6.80
N VAL A 136 -9.88 -16.94 -5.74
CA VAL A 136 -9.17 -15.84 -5.10
C VAL A 136 -7.66 -16.02 -5.21
N ILE A 137 -6.93 -14.91 -5.25
CA ILE A 137 -5.46 -14.89 -5.16
C ILE A 137 -5.10 -14.25 -3.82
N GLY A 138 -4.28 -14.94 -3.03
CA GLY A 138 -3.89 -14.47 -1.71
C GLY A 138 -2.63 -15.13 -1.18
N TRP A 139 -2.37 -14.94 0.11
CA TRP A 139 -1.21 -15.47 0.81
C TRP A 139 -1.63 -16.53 1.82
N VAL A 140 -0.84 -17.60 1.90
CA VAL A 140 -1.06 -18.68 2.88
C VAL A 140 -0.74 -18.15 4.28
N GLY A 141 -1.70 -18.21 5.19
CA GLY A 141 -1.47 -17.80 6.58
C GLY A 141 -1.22 -18.95 7.54
N SER A 142 -2.02 -20.01 7.43
CA SER A 142 -1.92 -21.21 8.27
C SER A 142 -2.55 -22.41 7.59
N TYR A 143 -2.44 -23.57 8.24
CA TYR A 143 -3.11 -24.78 7.82
C TYR A 143 -3.70 -25.50 9.04
N THR A 144 -4.71 -26.32 8.80
CA THR A 144 -5.20 -27.34 9.74
C THR A 144 -4.95 -28.71 9.13
N GLN A 145 -4.44 -29.62 9.95
CA GLN A 145 -4.26 -31.03 9.60
C GLN A 145 -4.69 -31.85 10.81
N THR A 146 -5.93 -32.32 10.77
CA THR A 146 -6.49 -33.28 11.72
C THR A 146 -7.02 -34.49 10.96
N ALA A 147 -7.39 -35.55 11.69
CA ALA A 147 -8.05 -36.70 11.07
C ALA A 147 -9.33 -36.32 10.32
N LYS A 148 -10.03 -35.27 10.77
CA LYS A 148 -11.33 -34.83 10.24
C LYS A 148 -11.24 -33.68 9.24
N SER A 149 -10.17 -32.87 9.26
CA SER A 149 -10.06 -31.69 8.43
C SER A 149 -8.63 -31.41 7.96
N LYS A 150 -8.49 -31.15 6.67
CA LYS A 150 -7.24 -30.73 6.02
C LYS A 150 -7.55 -29.48 5.22
N ASN A 151 -7.18 -28.30 5.74
CA ASN A 151 -7.46 -27.03 5.09
C ASN A 151 -6.26 -26.10 5.15
N ILE A 152 -6.21 -25.16 4.21
CA ILE A 152 -5.22 -24.08 4.11
C ILE A 152 -6.00 -22.77 4.21
N SER A 153 -5.56 -21.89 5.11
CA SER A 153 -6.16 -20.56 5.27
C SER A 153 -5.47 -19.58 4.33
N VAL A 154 -6.25 -18.91 3.48
CA VAL A 154 -5.76 -17.92 2.51
C VAL A 154 -6.25 -16.54 2.92
N TYR A 155 -5.36 -15.56 2.82
CA TYR A 155 -5.54 -14.18 3.28
C TYR A 155 -5.27 -13.20 2.14
N ASP A 156 -5.86 -12.01 2.23
CA ASP A 156 -5.51 -10.89 1.37
C ASP A 156 -4.18 -10.23 1.79
N HIS A 157 -3.79 -9.15 1.10
CA HIS A 157 -2.55 -8.42 1.40
C HIS A 157 -2.57 -7.72 2.77
N ASN A 158 -3.77 -7.45 3.31
CA ASN A 158 -4.01 -6.83 4.62
C ASN A 158 -4.22 -7.86 5.73
N TRP A 159 -3.96 -9.15 5.47
CA TRP A 159 -4.17 -10.23 6.44
C TRP A 159 -5.60 -10.41 6.92
N LYS A 160 -6.57 -9.97 6.12
CA LYS A 160 -7.96 -10.39 6.24
C LYS A 160 -8.11 -11.76 5.57
N ARG A 161 -8.68 -12.72 6.30
CA ARG A 161 -8.86 -14.09 5.81
C ARG A 161 -9.96 -14.11 4.74
N PHE A 162 -9.66 -14.61 3.54
CA PHE A 162 -10.69 -14.97 2.56
C PHE A 162 -11.48 -16.20 3.01
N GLY A 163 -10.76 -17.22 3.48
CA GLY A 163 -11.38 -18.42 4.01
C GLY A 163 -10.39 -19.56 4.19
N GLN A 164 -10.97 -20.75 4.35
CA GLN A 164 -10.26 -22.02 4.40
C GLN A 164 -10.60 -22.86 3.16
N PHE A 165 -9.57 -23.41 2.55
CA PHE A 165 -9.61 -24.12 1.28
C PHE A 165 -9.00 -25.52 1.45
N ALA A 166 -9.57 -26.50 0.77
CA ALA A 166 -8.97 -27.83 0.71
C ALA A 166 -7.62 -27.75 -0.04
N PRO A 167 -6.58 -28.49 0.37
CA PRO A 167 -5.28 -28.49 -0.29
C PRO A 167 -5.33 -28.72 -1.80
N SER A 168 -6.21 -29.60 -2.26
CA SER A 168 -6.41 -29.90 -3.69
C SER A 168 -6.96 -28.73 -4.51
N LYS A 169 -7.49 -27.70 -3.84
CA LYS A 169 -8.05 -26.49 -4.46
C LYS A 169 -7.13 -25.28 -4.32
N VAL A 170 -5.89 -25.49 -3.86
CA VAL A 170 -4.89 -24.43 -3.69
C VAL A 170 -3.72 -24.70 -4.63
N ARG A 171 -3.39 -23.74 -5.48
CA ARG A 171 -2.26 -23.79 -6.41
C ARG A 171 -1.25 -22.71 -6.07
N LEU A 172 0.01 -23.10 -5.95
CA LEU A 172 1.12 -22.16 -5.77
C LEU A 172 1.29 -21.29 -7.02
N ILE A 173 1.34 -19.97 -6.82
CA ILE A 173 1.73 -18.99 -7.85
C ILE A 173 3.20 -18.62 -7.64
N GLN A 174 3.57 -18.24 -6.42
CA GLN A 174 4.90 -17.73 -6.11
C GLN A 174 5.30 -18.09 -4.69
N ARG A 175 6.57 -18.48 -4.50
CA ARG A 175 7.14 -18.69 -3.17
C ARG A 175 7.25 -17.38 -2.41
N SER A 176 7.08 -17.46 -1.09
CA SER A 176 7.18 -16.31 -0.19
C SER A 176 8.52 -15.58 -0.36
N ASN A 177 8.45 -14.30 -0.73
CA ASN A 177 9.55 -13.33 -0.61
C ASN A 177 9.39 -12.45 0.64
N LYS A 178 8.54 -12.87 1.59
CA LYS A 178 8.16 -12.11 2.79
C LYS A 178 7.47 -10.77 2.51
N LEU A 179 6.91 -10.59 1.31
CA LEU A 179 6.13 -9.41 0.92
C LEU A 179 4.76 -9.83 0.38
N CYS A 180 3.75 -9.06 0.76
CA CYS A 180 2.42 -9.09 0.18
C CYS A 180 2.28 -7.83 -0.67
N VAL A 181 1.74 -7.96 -1.87
CA VAL A 181 1.67 -6.86 -2.83
C VAL A 181 0.25 -6.79 -3.37
N ALA A 182 -0.44 -5.69 -3.09
CA ALA A 182 -1.73 -5.35 -3.68
C ALA A 182 -1.54 -4.83 -5.10
#